data_AF-A0A519XWK8-F1
#
_entry.id   AF-A0A519XWK8-F1
#
_cell.length_a   1.000
_cell.length_b   1.000
_cell.length_c   1.000
_cell.angle_alpha   90.00
_cell.angle_beta   90.00
_cell.angle_gamma   90.00
#
_symmetry.space_group_name_H-M   'P 1'
#
loop_
_entity.id
_entity.type
_entity.pdbx_description
1 polymer ?
#
loop_
_entity_poly.entity_id
_entity_poly.type
_entity_poly.pdbx_seq_one_letter_code
_entity_poly.pdbx_strand_id
1 'polypeptide(L)'
;MLATLLRRLGLGPGLVLFLLSLGAAHPALATHLLGGEMTYRYLDANGPAAAPLRYEITISIYNNCGNAAIRPSASVGIYNQDTGSRVVLTSINYDFTITTSQTGMMSIPQTSLSACVQPAVPPGCTISGVSQPYQLQKFVGVVNLPRSTAGYYALFTDGNRNVDITNLFNAGGQALTLYTALAPPARVEEVGNVHVAVAIRK
;
A
#
# COMPACT_ATOMS: atom_id res chain seq x y z
N MET A 1 -16.03 42.51 22.82
CA MET A 1 -16.13 43.88 22.27
C MET A 1 -15.35 44.10 20.98
N LEU A 2 -14.27 43.35 20.71
CA LEU A 2 -13.50 43.47 19.45
C LEU A 2 -14.25 42.97 18.20
N ALA A 3 -15.02 41.89 18.32
CA ALA A 3 -15.75 41.27 17.22
C ALA A 3 -16.88 42.15 16.63
N THR A 4 -17.47 43.04 17.43
CA THR A 4 -18.52 43.97 16.99
C THR A 4 -17.96 45.21 16.28
N LEU A 5 -16.71 45.60 16.55
CA LEU A 5 -16.01 46.70 15.87
C LEU A 5 -15.55 46.30 14.46
N LEU A 6 -15.03 45.09 14.29
CA LEU A 6 -14.59 44.55 12.99
C LEU A 6 -15.72 44.44 11.95
N ARG A 7 -16.96 44.28 12.41
CA ARG A 7 -18.15 44.15 11.55
C ARG A 7 -18.66 45.49 10.99
N ARG A 8 -18.37 46.62 11.65
CA ARG A 8 -18.82 47.97 11.23
C ARG A 8 -17.88 48.63 10.21
N LEU A 9 -16.64 48.17 10.11
CA LEU A 9 -15.61 48.76 9.26
C LEU A 9 -15.55 48.17 7.83
N GLY A 10 -16.46 47.27 7.45
CA GLY A 10 -16.44 46.60 6.13
C GLY A 10 -15.22 45.71 5.88
N LEU A 11 -14.35 45.57 6.88
CA LEU A 11 -13.05 44.89 6.82
C LEU A 11 -13.13 43.37 7.00
N GLY A 12 -14.29 42.82 7.37
CA GLY A 12 -14.50 41.37 7.50
C GLY A 12 -14.18 40.57 6.23
N PRO A 13 -14.79 40.87 5.07
CA PRO A 13 -14.47 40.16 3.83
C PRO A 13 -13.02 40.41 3.37
N GLY A 14 -12.47 41.60 3.60
CA GLY A 14 -11.08 41.93 3.27
C GLY A 14 -10.05 41.15 4.11
N LEU A 15 -10.30 40.99 5.41
CA LEU A 15 -9.46 40.19 6.31
C LEU A 15 -9.49 38.71 5.91
N VAL A 16 -10.66 38.17 5.54
CA VAL A 16 -10.80 36.79 5.07
C VAL A 16 -10.04 36.57 3.76
N LEU A 17 -10.17 37.48 2.78
CA LEU A 17 -9.40 37.42 1.53
C LEU A 17 -7.89 37.53 1.77
N PHE A 18 -7.47 38.41 2.68
CA PHE A 18 -6.08 38.58 3.06
C PHE A 18 -5.52 37.30 3.68
N LEU A 19 -6.23 36.69 4.62
CA LEU A 19 -5.84 35.41 5.23
C LEU A 19 -5.80 34.25 4.21
N LEU A 20 -6.74 34.22 3.25
CA LEU A 20 -6.71 33.27 2.13
C LEU A 20 -5.49 33.49 1.23
N SER A 21 -5.12 34.74 0.95
CA SER A 21 -3.95 35.06 0.12
C SER A 21 -2.63 34.70 0.81
N LEU A 22 -2.53 34.86 2.13
CA LEU A 22 -1.39 34.41 2.94
C LEU A 22 -1.30 32.87 2.99
N GLY A 23 -2.44 32.19 3.04
CA GLY A 23 -2.51 30.73 2.97
C GLY A 23 -2.13 30.15 1.59
N ALA A 24 -2.46 30.86 0.51
CA ALA A 24 -2.17 30.43 -0.86
C ALA A 24 -0.71 30.67 -1.31
N ALA A 25 0.06 31.48 -0.57
CA ALA A 25 1.43 31.85 -0.93
C ALA A 25 2.50 30.80 -0.56
N HIS A 26 2.13 29.73 0.13
CA HIS A 26 3.08 28.69 0.52
C HIS A 26 3.08 27.57 -0.53
N PRO A 27 4.25 27.18 -1.06
CA PRO A 27 4.32 25.97 -1.88
C PRO A 27 3.82 24.80 -1.06
N ALA A 28 2.84 24.07 -1.60
CA ALA A 28 2.45 22.78 -1.04
C ALA A 28 3.62 21.81 -1.23
N LEU A 29 4.52 21.74 -0.24
CA LEU A 29 5.63 20.80 -0.18
C LEU A 29 5.08 19.40 0.11
N ALA A 30 4.33 18.83 -0.82
CA ALA A 30 3.94 17.44 -0.79
C ALA A 30 5.07 16.62 -1.41
N THR A 31 5.78 15.85 -0.59
CA THR A 31 6.63 14.75 -1.09
C THR A 31 5.70 13.61 -1.53
N HIS A 32 5.76 13.27 -2.82
CA HIS A 32 4.74 12.44 -3.48
C HIS A 32 5.15 10.96 -3.52
N LEU A 33 4.27 10.11 -2.98
CA LEU A 33 4.11 8.65 -3.15
C LEU A 33 5.27 7.72 -2.79
N LEU A 34 5.21 7.19 -1.57
CA LEU A 34 5.76 5.88 -1.22
C LEU A 34 4.60 4.98 -0.84
N GLY A 35 4.10 4.30 -1.86
CA GLY A 35 3.02 3.33 -1.74
C GLY A 35 3.53 1.93 -2.04
N GLY A 36 2.60 1.06 -2.38
CA GLY A 36 2.91 -0.21 -2.97
C GLY A 36 1.70 -0.71 -3.74
N GLU A 37 1.88 -1.84 -4.38
CA GLU A 37 0.81 -2.57 -5.02
C GLU A 37 0.85 -4.01 -4.54
N MET A 38 -0.32 -4.64 -4.54
CA MET A 38 -0.44 -6.08 -4.33
C MET A 38 -1.25 -6.64 -5.50
N THR A 39 -0.63 -7.55 -6.23
CA THR A 39 -1.25 -8.27 -7.34
C THR A 39 -1.26 -9.76 -7.04
N TYR A 40 -2.08 -10.50 -7.77
CA TYR A 40 -2.08 -11.95 -7.67
C TYR A 40 -2.25 -12.58 -9.05
N ARG A 41 -1.86 -13.84 -9.14
CA ARG A 41 -2.08 -14.71 -10.30
C ARG A 41 -2.55 -16.07 -9.81
N TYR A 42 -3.68 -16.52 -10.33
CA TYR A 42 -4.08 -17.92 -10.17
C TYR A 42 -3.16 -18.80 -11.01
N LEU A 43 -2.61 -19.85 -10.42
CA LEU A 43 -1.67 -20.75 -11.07
C LEU A 43 -2.39 -22.01 -11.56
N ASP A 44 -2.89 -22.81 -10.62
CA ASP A 44 -3.58 -24.09 -10.88
C ASP A 44 -4.29 -24.60 -9.62
N ALA A 45 -4.84 -25.82 -9.71
CA ALA A 45 -5.46 -26.55 -8.60
C ALA A 45 -4.65 -27.79 -8.16
N ASN A 46 -3.32 -27.76 -8.31
CA ASN A 46 -2.42 -28.89 -8.05
C ASN A 46 -1.77 -28.86 -6.65
N GLY A 47 -2.29 -28.06 -5.72
CA GLY A 47 -1.83 -28.02 -4.34
C GLY A 47 -2.20 -29.28 -3.54
N PRO A 48 -1.83 -29.35 -2.25
CA PRO A 48 -2.19 -30.45 -1.37
C PRO A 48 -3.71 -30.67 -1.31
N ALA A 49 -4.16 -31.90 -0.99
CA ALA A 49 -5.58 -32.26 -1.00
C ALA A 49 -6.46 -31.33 -0.14
N ALA A 50 -5.96 -30.85 1.00
CA ALA A 50 -6.67 -29.93 1.89
C ALA A 50 -6.68 -28.47 1.40
N ALA A 51 -5.78 -28.10 0.48
CA ALA A 51 -5.60 -26.75 -0.04
C ALA A 51 -5.16 -26.78 -1.51
N PRO A 52 -6.04 -27.17 -2.45
CA PRO A 52 -5.61 -27.46 -3.82
C PRO A 52 -5.31 -26.20 -4.65
N LEU A 53 -5.89 -25.05 -4.32
CA LEU A 53 -5.82 -23.86 -5.18
C LEU A 53 -4.51 -23.10 -4.96
N ARG A 54 -3.74 -22.88 -6.03
CA ARG A 54 -2.44 -22.23 -5.97
C ARG A 54 -2.52 -20.81 -6.51
N TYR A 55 -2.16 -19.84 -5.68
CA TYR A 55 -2.11 -18.42 -6.03
C TYR A 55 -0.72 -17.87 -5.78
N GLU A 56 -0.16 -17.20 -6.78
CA GLU A 56 1.03 -16.36 -6.62
C GLU A 56 0.60 -14.96 -6.23
N ILE A 57 1.12 -14.46 -5.12
CA ILE A 57 0.89 -13.10 -4.63
C ILE A 57 2.19 -12.33 -4.82
N THR A 58 2.10 -11.16 -5.45
CA THR A 58 3.22 -10.24 -5.63
C THR A 58 2.92 -8.94 -4.90
N ILE A 59 3.84 -8.52 -4.03
CA ILE A 59 3.81 -7.22 -3.38
C ILE A 59 4.99 -6.43 -3.91
N SER A 60 4.73 -5.24 -4.45
CA SER A 60 5.77 -4.27 -4.80
C SER A 60 5.67 -3.06 -3.87
N ILE A 61 6.73 -2.75 -3.14
CA ILE A 61 6.82 -1.56 -2.28
C ILE A 61 7.82 -0.58 -2.88
N TYR A 62 7.41 0.68 -3.01
CA TYR A 62 8.28 1.76 -3.42
C TYR A 62 8.92 2.37 -2.17
N ASN A 63 10.24 2.24 -2.06
CA ASN A 63 11.03 2.79 -0.97
C ASN A 63 11.86 4.00 -1.45
N ASN A 64 12.17 4.93 -0.55
CA ASN A 64 13.15 5.98 -0.84
C ASN A 64 14.51 5.34 -1.13
N CYS A 65 15.23 5.88 -2.10
CA CYS A 65 16.61 5.46 -2.34
C CYS A 65 17.45 5.65 -1.07
N GLY A 66 18.21 4.60 -0.69
CA GLY A 66 19.05 4.64 0.50
C GLY A 66 18.27 4.59 1.82
N ASN A 67 16.97 4.27 1.78
CA ASN A 67 16.17 4.08 2.98
C ASN A 67 16.73 2.92 3.82
N ALA A 68 16.95 3.13 5.12
CA ALA A 68 17.36 2.09 6.04
C ALA A 68 16.23 1.09 6.37
N ALA A 69 14.97 1.47 6.16
CA ALA A 69 13.78 0.66 6.46
C ALA A 69 13.45 -0.36 5.35
N ILE A 70 14.43 -1.13 4.88
CA ILE A 70 14.23 -2.25 3.96
C ILE A 70 13.71 -3.45 4.75
N ARG A 71 12.58 -4.00 4.30
CA ARG A 71 11.90 -5.11 4.98
C ARG A 71 12.50 -6.47 4.58
N PRO A 72 12.89 -7.34 5.52
CA PRO A 72 13.36 -8.67 5.17
C PRO A 72 12.24 -9.58 4.65
N SER A 73 11.00 -9.31 5.06
CA SER A 73 9.82 -10.09 4.69
C SER A 73 8.54 -9.25 4.71
N ALA A 74 7.53 -9.68 3.96
CA ALA A 74 6.18 -9.13 3.97
C ALA A 74 5.21 -10.10 4.69
N SER A 75 4.47 -9.56 5.66
CA SER A 75 3.46 -10.29 6.44
C SER A 75 2.08 -10.17 5.76
N VAL A 76 1.52 -11.29 5.29
CA VAL A 76 0.23 -11.30 4.56
C VAL A 76 -0.80 -12.16 5.27
N GLY A 77 -1.96 -11.57 5.55
CA GLY A 77 -3.13 -12.26 6.06
C GLY A 77 -4.05 -12.67 4.91
N ILE A 78 -4.56 -13.90 4.96
CA ILE A 78 -5.55 -14.40 4.00
C ILE A 78 -6.90 -14.49 4.71
N TYR A 79 -7.95 -13.94 4.11
CA TYR A 79 -9.30 -13.91 4.66
C TYR A 79 -10.28 -14.51 3.66
N ASN A 80 -11.19 -15.36 4.13
CA ASN A 80 -12.26 -15.91 3.29
C ASN A 80 -13.27 -14.79 2.99
N GLN A 81 -13.64 -14.59 1.71
CA GLN A 81 -14.58 -13.52 1.32
C GLN A 81 -16.02 -13.77 1.78
N ASP A 82 -16.42 -15.03 1.93
CA ASP A 82 -17.77 -15.42 2.34
C ASP A 82 -17.96 -15.20 3.85
N THR A 83 -16.99 -15.64 4.65
CA THR A 83 -17.10 -15.62 6.13
C THR A 83 -16.38 -14.46 6.79
N GLY A 84 -15.56 -13.69 6.06
CA GLY A 84 -14.68 -12.66 6.59
C GLY A 84 -13.59 -13.19 7.53
N SER A 85 -13.53 -14.50 7.77
CA SER A 85 -12.63 -15.11 8.75
C SER A 85 -11.23 -15.28 8.17
N ARG A 86 -10.21 -15.06 9.01
CA ARG A 86 -8.81 -15.28 8.63
C ARG A 86 -8.53 -16.77 8.49
N VAL A 87 -7.90 -17.17 7.38
CA VAL A 87 -7.34 -18.50 7.18
C VAL A 87 -6.05 -18.59 7.98
N VAL A 88 -5.98 -19.51 8.94
CA VAL A 88 -4.74 -19.79 9.69
C VAL A 88 -3.88 -20.70 8.82
N LEU A 89 -2.84 -20.14 8.22
CA LEU A 89 -1.92 -20.88 7.36
C LEU A 89 -1.04 -21.82 8.20
N THR A 90 -0.76 -22.97 7.63
CA THR A 90 0.20 -23.96 8.13
C THR A 90 1.19 -24.32 7.01
N SER A 91 2.11 -25.24 7.26
CA SER A 91 3.01 -25.79 6.22
C SER A 91 2.27 -26.45 5.04
N ILE A 92 0.99 -26.80 5.19
CA ILE A 92 0.16 -27.27 4.06
C ILE A 92 -0.11 -26.12 3.08
N ASN A 93 -0.33 -24.92 3.61
CA ASN A 93 -0.68 -23.75 2.83
C ASN A 93 0.54 -23.04 2.27
N TYR A 94 1.57 -22.90 3.09
CA TYR A 94 2.80 -22.18 2.77
C TYR A 94 3.90 -22.51 3.78
N ASP A 95 5.14 -22.68 3.31
CA ASP A 95 6.26 -23.15 4.14
C ASP A 95 6.68 -22.13 5.21
N PHE A 96 6.53 -20.83 4.94
CA PHE A 96 6.99 -19.76 5.83
C PHE A 96 5.82 -19.01 6.47
N THR A 97 5.34 -19.52 7.60
CA THR A 97 4.28 -18.84 8.37
C THR A 97 4.85 -18.12 9.59
N ILE A 98 4.28 -16.97 9.91
CA ILE A 98 4.57 -16.27 11.17
C ILE A 98 4.11 -17.15 12.33
N THR A 99 4.97 -17.29 13.34
CA THR A 99 4.71 -18.11 14.53
C THR A 99 4.41 -17.28 15.78
N THR A 100 4.71 -15.97 15.76
CA THR A 100 4.60 -15.05 16.90
C THR A 100 3.68 -13.86 16.63
N SER A 101 2.85 -13.47 17.60
CA SER A 101 1.93 -12.30 17.60
C SER A 101 0.84 -12.28 16.51
N GLN A 102 1.05 -12.92 15.36
CA GLN A 102 0.13 -13.07 14.25
C GLN A 102 0.22 -14.47 13.63
N THR A 103 0.19 -15.49 14.49
CA THR A 103 0.40 -16.89 14.09
C THR A 103 -0.49 -17.30 12.92
N GLY A 104 0.11 -17.95 11.92
CA GLY A 104 -0.58 -18.43 10.71
C GLY A 104 -0.78 -17.38 9.62
N MET A 105 -0.10 -16.23 9.71
CA MET A 105 0.07 -15.34 8.56
C MET A 105 1.21 -15.81 7.66
N MET A 106 1.12 -15.49 6.38
CA MET A 106 2.18 -15.74 5.41
C MET A 106 3.35 -14.79 5.67
N SER A 107 4.58 -15.30 5.68
CA SER A 107 5.80 -14.49 5.73
C SER A 107 6.56 -14.66 4.41
N ILE A 108 6.39 -13.71 3.49
CA ILE A 108 7.02 -13.77 2.18
C ILE A 108 8.40 -13.13 2.27
N PRO A 109 9.51 -13.85 2.06
CA PRO A 109 10.83 -13.25 2.09
C PRO A 109 11.00 -12.26 0.93
N GLN A 110 11.88 -11.27 1.10
CA GLN A 110 12.22 -10.35 0.02
C GLN A 110 12.78 -11.12 -1.18
N THR A 111 12.10 -11.00 -2.32
CA THR A 111 12.50 -11.63 -3.58
C THR A 111 13.52 -10.78 -4.34
N SER A 112 13.34 -9.45 -4.34
CA SER A 112 14.29 -8.55 -4.99
C SER A 112 14.24 -7.13 -4.41
N LEU A 113 15.34 -6.40 -4.54
CA LEU A 113 15.43 -4.96 -4.30
C LEU A 113 16.16 -4.32 -5.48
N SER A 114 15.54 -3.34 -6.14
CA SER A 114 16.17 -2.65 -7.27
C SER A 114 17.27 -1.69 -6.82
N ALA A 115 18.16 -1.34 -7.75
CA ALA A 115 18.98 -0.13 -7.60
C ALA A 115 18.09 1.13 -7.52
N CYS A 116 18.66 2.25 -7.11
CA CYS A 116 17.95 3.51 -7.11
C CYS A 116 17.65 3.97 -8.54
N VAL A 117 16.38 4.26 -8.80
CA VAL A 117 15.88 4.72 -10.09
C VAL A 117 15.36 6.14 -9.94
N GLN A 118 15.73 7.00 -10.88
CA GLN A 118 15.13 8.32 -11.02
C GLN A 118 13.84 8.20 -11.86
N PRO A 119 12.74 8.84 -11.44
CA PRO A 119 11.55 8.94 -12.29
C PRO A 119 11.92 9.48 -13.68
N ALA A 120 11.47 8.79 -14.73
CA ALA A 120 11.72 9.23 -16.10
C ALA A 120 10.91 10.52 -16.36
N VAL A 121 11.59 11.56 -16.87
CA VAL A 121 10.96 12.81 -17.28
C VAL A 121 10.68 12.73 -18.78
N PRO A 122 9.42 12.81 -19.22
CA PRO A 122 9.10 12.79 -20.65
C PRO A 122 9.76 13.95 -21.41
N PRO A 123 10.14 13.76 -22.69
CA PRO A 123 10.71 14.84 -23.49
C PRO A 123 9.79 16.07 -23.55
N GLY A 124 10.36 17.27 -23.35
CA GLY A 124 9.61 18.52 -23.32
C GLY A 124 8.98 18.89 -21.98
N CYS A 125 9.08 18.02 -20.97
CA CYS A 125 8.69 18.34 -19.60
C CYS A 125 9.91 18.77 -18.76
N THR A 126 9.78 19.86 -18.00
CA THR A 126 10.76 20.25 -16.98
C THR A 126 10.11 20.05 -15.61
N ILE A 127 10.69 19.19 -14.77
CA ILE A 127 10.26 19.08 -13.38
C ILE A 127 10.96 20.20 -12.59
N SER A 128 10.20 21.26 -12.29
CA SER A 128 10.63 22.29 -11.36
C SER A 128 10.33 21.82 -9.92
N GLY A 129 11.28 21.13 -9.31
CA GLY A 129 11.14 20.58 -7.95
C GLY A 129 12.16 19.49 -7.65
N VAL A 130 12.12 18.96 -6.42
CA VAL A 130 12.94 17.80 -6.05
C VAL A 130 12.41 16.54 -6.74
N SER A 131 13.24 15.92 -7.59
CA SER A 131 12.99 14.57 -8.11
C SER A 131 13.51 13.56 -7.10
N GLN A 132 12.60 12.80 -6.48
CA GLN A 132 12.96 11.83 -5.45
C GLN A 132 13.27 10.46 -6.09
N PRO A 133 14.52 9.96 -6.01
CA PRO A 133 14.83 8.60 -6.44
C PRO A 133 14.19 7.57 -5.52
N TYR A 134 13.81 6.44 -6.11
CA TYR A 134 13.17 5.33 -5.40
C TYR A 134 13.85 3.99 -5.71
N GLN A 135 13.58 3.00 -4.85
CA GLN A 135 13.93 1.60 -5.04
C GLN A 135 12.68 0.75 -4.94
N LEU A 136 12.54 -0.22 -5.84
CA LEU A 136 11.43 -1.17 -5.85
C LEU A 136 11.83 -2.42 -5.09
N GLN A 137 11.08 -2.71 -4.02
CA GLN A 137 11.22 -3.92 -3.24
C GLN A 137 10.08 -4.88 -3.58
N LYS A 138 10.39 -6.14 -3.91
CA LYS A 138 9.40 -7.14 -4.27
C LYS A 138 9.39 -8.33 -3.33
N PHE A 139 8.19 -8.83 -3.06
CA PHE A 139 7.90 -10.06 -2.34
C PHE A 139 6.98 -10.89 -3.19
N VAL A 140 7.41 -12.09 -3.56
CA VAL A 140 6.64 -13.03 -4.38
C VAL A 140 6.53 -14.34 -3.61
N GLY A 141 5.30 -14.77 -3.36
CA GLY A 141 5.01 -16.00 -2.63
C GLY A 141 3.84 -16.75 -3.24
N VAL A 142 3.90 -18.08 -3.22
CA VAL A 142 2.80 -18.94 -3.69
C VAL A 142 2.11 -19.55 -2.48
N VAL A 143 0.82 -19.30 -2.35
CA VAL A 143 -0.02 -19.86 -1.27
C VAL A 143 -0.99 -20.91 -1.83
N ASN A 144 -1.11 -22.01 -1.10
CA ASN A 144 -2.09 -23.06 -1.35
C ASN A 144 -3.32 -22.82 -0.47
N LEU A 145 -4.50 -22.68 -1.07
CA LEU A 145 -5.76 -22.36 -0.38
C LEU A 145 -6.82 -23.44 -0.61
N PRO A 146 -7.70 -23.68 0.38
CA PRO A 146 -8.88 -24.53 0.21
C PRO A 146 -9.76 -24.05 -0.95
N ARG A 147 -10.65 -24.93 -1.43
CA ARG A 147 -11.66 -24.51 -2.42
C ARG A 147 -12.61 -23.50 -1.77
N SER A 148 -12.88 -22.41 -2.49
CA SER A 148 -13.86 -21.40 -2.11
C SER A 148 -14.68 -21.00 -3.33
N THR A 149 -15.98 -20.82 -3.15
CA THR A 149 -16.90 -20.30 -4.19
C THR A 149 -16.93 -18.78 -4.23
N ALA A 150 -16.51 -18.12 -3.14
CA ALA A 150 -16.44 -16.66 -3.01
C ALA A 150 -15.04 -16.11 -3.32
N GLY A 151 -13.98 -16.89 -3.07
CA GLY A 151 -12.59 -16.44 -3.16
C GLY A 151 -12.01 -16.00 -1.81
N TYR A 152 -10.91 -15.25 -1.86
CA TYR A 152 -10.17 -14.79 -0.67
C TYR A 152 -9.74 -13.32 -0.79
N TYR A 153 -9.48 -12.64 0.32
CA TYR A 153 -8.71 -11.41 0.36
C TYR A 153 -7.30 -11.71 0.85
N ALA A 154 -6.27 -11.21 0.16
CA ALA A 154 -4.94 -11.08 0.73
C ALA A 154 -4.75 -9.65 1.23
N LEU A 155 -4.23 -9.52 2.44
CA LEU A 155 -4.06 -8.25 3.13
C LEU A 155 -2.63 -8.16 3.66
N PHE A 156 -1.92 -7.12 3.25
CA PHE A 156 -0.63 -6.74 3.79
C PHE A 156 -0.82 -5.44 4.54
N THR A 157 -0.42 -5.43 5.81
CA THR A 157 -0.33 -4.21 6.59
C THR A 157 1.06 -4.12 7.15
N ASP A 158 1.69 -2.98 6.94
CA ASP A 158 2.99 -2.71 7.49
C ASP A 158 2.96 -1.48 8.38
N GLY A 159 3.68 -1.61 9.51
CA GLY A 159 3.85 -0.54 10.45
C GLY A 159 4.78 0.49 9.85
N ASN A 160 4.36 1.75 9.93
CA ASN A 160 5.19 2.90 9.66
C ASN A 160 5.40 3.15 8.16
N ARG A 161 4.76 4.21 7.65
CA ARG A 161 5.24 4.83 6.41
C ARG A 161 6.67 5.36 6.64
N ASN A 162 7.36 5.70 5.55
CA ASN A 162 8.69 6.30 5.68
C ASN A 162 8.59 7.53 6.60
N VAL A 163 9.46 7.57 7.61
CA VAL A 163 9.42 8.57 8.69
C VAL A 163 9.69 10.00 8.21
N ASP A 164 10.24 10.13 7.00
CA ASP A 164 10.59 11.36 6.31
C ASP A 164 9.43 11.95 5.49
N ILE A 165 8.24 11.35 5.53
CA ILE A 165 7.03 11.92 4.94
C ILE A 165 6.58 13.11 5.81
N THR A 166 6.78 14.32 5.31
CA THR A 166 6.54 15.57 6.04
C THR A 166 5.08 16.05 6.01
N ASN A 167 4.23 15.47 5.15
CA ASN A 167 2.82 15.87 5.00
C ASN A 167 1.84 15.03 5.84
N LEU A 168 2.34 14.14 6.70
CA LEU A 168 1.53 13.36 7.65
C LEU A 168 2.01 13.62 9.09
N PHE A 169 1.08 13.91 9.99
CA PHE A 169 1.38 13.93 11.43
C PHE A 169 1.75 12.52 11.88
N ASN A 170 2.96 12.37 12.44
CA ASN A 170 3.52 11.09 12.85
C ASN A 170 3.46 10.04 11.70
N ALA A 171 4.08 10.33 10.56
CA ALA A 171 4.12 9.41 9.41
C ALA A 171 4.63 8.02 9.79
N GLY A 172 5.62 7.96 10.68
CA GLY A 172 6.10 6.71 11.26
C GLY A 172 5.04 5.97 12.09
N GLY A 173 4.00 6.62 12.61
CA GLY A 173 2.91 5.94 13.32
C GLY A 173 1.76 5.48 12.43
N GLN A 174 1.77 5.78 11.13
CA GLN A 174 0.67 5.45 10.22
C GLN A 174 1.01 4.23 9.37
N ALA A 175 0.11 3.24 9.33
CA ALA A 175 0.32 2.02 8.57
C ALA A 175 0.04 2.20 7.07
N LEU A 176 0.76 1.43 6.25
CA LEU A 176 0.38 1.18 4.85
C LEU A 176 -0.38 -0.15 4.81
N THR A 177 -1.57 -0.14 4.21
CA THR A 177 -2.35 -1.36 3.97
C THR A 177 -2.61 -1.52 2.49
N LEU A 178 -2.25 -2.69 1.95
CA LEU A 178 -2.51 -3.13 0.60
C LEU A 178 -3.40 -4.37 0.66
N TYR A 179 -4.35 -4.48 -0.25
CA TYR A 179 -5.16 -5.68 -0.35
C TYR A 179 -5.47 -6.01 -1.80
N THR A 180 -5.73 -7.29 -2.06
CA THR A 180 -6.25 -7.76 -3.35
C THR A 180 -7.28 -8.86 -3.14
N ALA A 181 -8.25 -8.94 -4.06
CA ALA A 181 -9.33 -9.93 -4.03
C ALA A 181 -8.98 -11.09 -4.97
N LEU A 182 -8.68 -12.26 -4.39
CA LEU A 182 -8.34 -13.48 -5.09
C LEU A 182 -9.63 -14.13 -5.57
N ALA A 183 -9.86 -14.10 -6.88
CA ALA A 183 -11.05 -14.68 -7.48
C ALA A 183 -11.07 -16.23 -7.32
N PRO A 184 -12.26 -16.82 -7.14
CA PRO A 184 -12.40 -18.27 -7.16
C PRO A 184 -12.16 -18.81 -8.59
N PRO A 185 -11.63 -20.02 -8.77
CA PRO A 185 -11.24 -20.56 -10.09
C PRO A 185 -12.36 -20.53 -11.14
N ALA A 186 -13.62 -20.70 -10.72
CA ALA A 186 -14.78 -20.68 -11.61
C ALA A 186 -15.10 -19.28 -12.20
N ARG A 187 -14.39 -18.23 -11.78
CA ARG A 187 -14.55 -16.85 -12.24
C ARG A 187 -13.25 -16.25 -12.80
N VAL A 188 -12.19 -17.06 -12.95
CA VAL A 188 -10.91 -16.60 -13.50
C VAL A 188 -10.97 -16.65 -15.03
N GLU A 189 -11.77 -15.75 -15.60
CA GLU A 189 -11.60 -15.28 -16.96
C GLU A 189 -11.09 -13.83 -16.81
N GLU A 190 -9.93 -13.54 -17.42
CA GLU A 190 -9.12 -12.31 -17.30
C GLU A 190 -8.21 -12.10 -16.07
N VAL A 191 -6.97 -11.73 -16.39
CA VAL A 191 -5.90 -11.29 -15.48
C VAL A 191 -6.36 -10.01 -14.77
N GLY A 192 -6.87 -10.15 -13.55
CA GLY A 192 -7.27 -9.03 -12.71
C GLY A 192 -6.06 -8.25 -12.16
N ASN A 193 -5.51 -7.33 -12.96
CA ASN A 193 -4.60 -6.29 -12.45
C ASN A 193 -5.43 -5.28 -11.64
N VAL A 194 -5.55 -5.51 -10.33
CA VAL A 194 -6.17 -4.53 -9.42
C VAL A 194 -5.08 -3.57 -8.92
N HIS A 195 -4.92 -2.43 -9.60
CA HIS A 195 -4.13 -1.31 -9.10
C HIS A 195 -4.95 -0.55 -8.04
N VAL A 196 -4.76 -0.87 -6.75
CA VAL A 196 -5.30 -0.03 -5.67
C VAL A 196 -4.28 1.05 -5.30
N ALA A 197 -4.39 2.21 -5.95
CA ALA A 197 -3.79 3.43 -5.43
C ALA A 197 -4.66 3.96 -4.29
N VAL A 198 -4.14 3.99 -3.06
CA VAL A 198 -4.82 4.66 -1.94
C VAL A 198 -4.78 6.17 -2.20
N ALA A 199 -5.91 6.72 -2.62
CA ALA A 199 -6.14 8.15 -2.73
C ALA A 199 -6.22 8.78 -1.34
N ILE A 200 -5.31 9.70 -1.04
CA ILE A 200 -5.40 10.56 0.14
C ILE A 200 -6.49 11.59 -0.16
N ARG A 201 -7.63 11.51 0.55
CA ARG A 201 -8.56 12.65 0.61
C ARG A 201 -7.88 13.77 1.39
N LYS A 202 -7.79 14.93 0.76
CA LYS A 202 -7.48 16.21 1.42
C LYS A 202 -8.59 16.58 2.40
#